data_AF-A0A964XHJ0-F1
#
_entry.id   AF-A0A964XHJ0-F1
#
_cell.length_a   1.000
_cell.length_b   1.000
_cell.length_c   1.000
_cell.angle_alpha   90.00
_cell.angle_beta   90.00
_cell.angle_gamma   90.00
#
_symmetry.space_group_name_H-M   'P 1'
#
loop_
_entity.id
_entity.type
_entity.pdbx_description
1 polymer ?
#
loop_
_entity_poly.entity_id
_entity_poly.type
_entity_poly.pdbx_seq_one_letter_code
_entity_poly.pdbx_strand_id
1 'polypeptide(L)'
;MHEHDHTDPPHDDAPHEGAPNPMPEHDRAEGSSGAPEVHEHHRSLGPAIGVIILVLAIALGVLYFFGSNLVTPPLAPPAQGPDEAPGTPDVDPVAASLSAQSTSTELSAIEEDLAATNLEEIDAELDAMEAELDAALSDVERELERDTSVEEEGEPEAR
;
A
#
# COMPACT_ATOMS: atom_id res chain seq x y z
N MET A 1 4.74 -58.60 39.97
CA MET A 1 6.02 -59.03 40.57
C MET A 1 6.17 -60.52 40.32
N HIS A 2 7.01 -60.90 39.35
CA HIS A 2 7.80 -62.14 39.31
C HIS A 2 8.84 -61.97 38.19
N GLU A 3 10.09 -61.79 38.60
CA GLU A 3 11.31 -61.83 37.80
C GLU A 3 11.80 -63.29 37.74
N HIS A 4 12.37 -63.71 36.61
CA HIS A 4 13.33 -64.82 36.42
C HIS A 4 13.82 -64.65 34.96
N ASP A 5 14.97 -64.05 34.67
CA ASP A 5 16.38 -64.44 34.88
C ASP A 5 16.87 -65.67 34.07
N HIS A 6 17.93 -65.37 33.32
CA HIS A 6 19.02 -66.18 32.75
C HIS A 6 18.83 -67.67 32.40
N THR A 7 19.18 -68.06 31.17
CA THR A 7 20.45 -68.74 30.80
C THR A 7 20.33 -69.50 29.46
N ASP A 8 21.30 -69.27 28.57
CA ASP A 8 21.71 -70.14 27.45
C ASP A 8 22.58 -71.30 28.00
N PRO A 9 22.58 -72.51 27.42
CA PRO A 9 23.82 -73.03 26.78
C PRO A 9 23.57 -74.15 25.70
N PRO A 10 24.60 -74.90 25.24
CA PRO A 10 25.75 -74.54 24.39
C PRO A 10 25.87 -75.51 23.17
N HIS A 11 26.84 -75.32 22.26
CA HIS A 11 27.65 -76.44 21.72
C HIS A 11 28.88 -75.92 20.93
N ASP A 12 30.03 -76.14 21.54
CA ASP A 12 31.40 -75.96 21.03
C ASP A 12 31.91 -77.18 20.23
N ASP A 13 33.02 -76.93 19.50
CA ASP A 13 34.10 -77.83 19.05
C ASP A 13 33.87 -78.78 17.85
N ALA A 14 34.71 -78.95 16.83
CA ALA A 14 35.99 -78.41 16.33
C ALA A 14 36.33 -79.23 15.03
N PRO A 15 37.56 -79.29 14.48
CA PRO A 15 38.48 -78.27 13.92
C PRO A 15 38.91 -78.62 12.47
N HIS A 16 39.57 -77.70 11.73
CA HIS A 16 40.67 -78.09 10.82
C HIS A 16 41.65 -76.92 10.63
N GLU A 17 42.84 -77.08 11.19
CA GLU A 17 44.01 -76.22 11.05
C GLU A 17 44.76 -76.50 9.73
N GLY A 18 45.25 -75.44 9.07
CA GLY A 18 46.18 -75.52 7.94
C GLY A 18 46.84 -74.15 7.71
N ALA A 19 48.17 -74.10 7.78
CA ALA A 19 49.07 -72.95 7.95
C ALA A 19 49.12 -71.91 6.77
N PRO A 20 49.82 -70.74 6.93
CA PRO A 20 49.57 -69.51 6.15
C PRO A 20 50.61 -69.10 5.06
N ASN A 21 50.17 -68.18 4.18
CA ASN A 21 50.87 -67.12 3.37
C ASN A 21 51.57 -67.49 2.02
N PRO A 22 51.81 -66.54 1.05
CA PRO A 22 51.56 -65.08 1.01
C PRO A 22 50.97 -64.47 -0.31
N MET A 23 50.74 -63.14 -0.29
CA MET A 23 50.11 -62.25 -1.31
C MET A 23 50.77 -62.20 -2.72
N PRO A 24 50.07 -61.61 -3.72
CA PRO A 24 50.50 -60.29 -4.17
C PRO A 24 49.35 -59.29 -4.47
N GLU A 25 49.56 -58.05 -4.04
CA GLU A 25 48.81 -56.86 -4.47
C GLU A 25 49.16 -56.52 -5.94
N HIS A 26 48.14 -56.21 -6.74
CA HIS A 26 48.29 -55.39 -7.94
C HIS A 26 46.99 -54.61 -8.20
N ASP A 27 47.01 -53.35 -7.77
CA ASP A 27 46.55 -52.14 -8.46
C ASP A 27 45.38 -52.18 -9.46
N ARG A 28 44.37 -51.37 -9.11
CA ARG A 28 43.64 -50.35 -9.92
C ARG A 28 42.53 -50.77 -10.91
N ALA A 29 41.30 -50.39 -10.51
CA ALA A 29 40.29 -49.55 -11.21
C ALA A 29 39.68 -50.09 -12.54
N GLU A 30 38.39 -50.01 -12.91
CA GLU A 30 37.33 -49.00 -12.76
C GLU A 30 35.95 -49.60 -13.12
N GLY A 31 34.85 -48.88 -12.79
CA GLY A 31 33.55 -48.95 -13.48
C GLY A 31 32.35 -49.36 -12.59
N SER A 32 31.77 -48.49 -11.75
CA SER A 32 30.81 -47.40 -12.08
C SER A 32 29.58 -47.96 -12.82
N SER A 33 28.38 -48.11 -12.24
CA SER A 33 27.45 -47.19 -11.58
C SER A 33 26.14 -47.21 -12.38
N GLY A 34 25.02 -47.50 -11.72
CA GLY A 34 23.67 -47.44 -12.27
C GLY A 34 22.71 -47.12 -11.15
N ALA A 35 22.78 -45.90 -10.63
CA ALA A 35 21.87 -45.33 -9.65
C ALA A 35 20.74 -44.55 -10.35
N PRO A 36 19.56 -44.39 -9.72
CA PRO A 36 18.41 -43.71 -10.32
C PRO A 36 18.68 -42.22 -10.51
N GLU A 37 18.18 -41.65 -11.62
CA GLU A 37 18.16 -40.21 -11.86
C GLU A 37 17.45 -39.49 -10.70
N VAL A 38 18.20 -38.65 -10.00
CA VAL A 38 17.69 -37.66 -9.07
C VAL A 38 17.44 -36.40 -9.91
N HIS A 39 16.17 -36.03 -10.09
CA HIS A 39 15.84 -34.73 -10.69
C HIS A 39 16.35 -33.61 -9.77
N GLU A 40 17.37 -32.89 -10.21
CA GLU A 40 17.83 -31.67 -9.56
C GLU A 40 16.76 -30.59 -9.69
N HIS A 41 16.20 -30.16 -8.55
CA HIS A 41 15.31 -29.02 -8.48
C HIS A 41 16.15 -27.74 -8.63
N HIS A 42 16.37 -27.30 -9.85
CA HIS A 42 16.97 -25.99 -10.13
C HIS A 42 16.07 -24.90 -9.56
N ARG A 43 16.43 -24.37 -8.39
CA ARG A 43 15.74 -23.26 -7.74
C ARG A 43 15.84 -22.04 -8.67
N SER A 44 14.75 -21.72 -9.35
CA SER A 44 14.71 -20.55 -10.23
C SER A 44 14.98 -19.28 -9.41
N LEU A 45 16.00 -18.52 -9.81
CA LEU A 45 16.38 -17.28 -9.15
C LEU A 45 15.46 -16.11 -9.51
N GLY A 46 14.64 -16.24 -10.56
CA GLY A 46 13.73 -15.21 -11.04
C GLY A 46 12.73 -14.72 -9.98
N PRO A 47 11.98 -15.63 -9.31
CA PRO A 47 11.08 -15.24 -8.23
C PRO A 47 11.79 -14.55 -7.07
N ALA A 48 12.99 -15.02 -6.70
CA ALA A 48 13.77 -14.41 -5.62
C ALA A 48 14.19 -12.97 -5.96
N ILE A 49 14.64 -12.73 -7.19
CA ILE A 49 15.00 -11.38 -7.68
C ILE A 49 13.77 -10.46 -7.71
N GLY A 50 12.60 -10.98 -8.14
CA GLY A 50 11.36 -10.21 -8.15
C GLY A 50 10.92 -9.75 -6.75
N VAL A 51 11.00 -10.63 -5.76
CA VAL A 51 10.69 -10.29 -4.36
C VAL A 51 11.65 -9.23 -3.82
N ILE A 52 12.94 -9.32 -4.15
CA ILE A 52 13.94 -8.33 -3.70
C ILE A 52 13.62 -6.94 -4.27
N ILE A 53 13.30 -6.84 -5.56
CA ILE A 53 12.93 -5.57 -6.19
C ILE A 53 11.65 -4.99 -5.58
N LEU A 54 10.65 -5.83 -5.33
CA LEU A 54 9.39 -5.42 -4.70
C LEU A 54 9.62 -4.85 -3.29
N VAL A 55 10.42 -5.53 -2.48
CA VAL A 55 10.77 -5.07 -1.12
C VAL A 55 11.52 -3.74 -1.16
N LEU A 56 12.46 -3.57 -2.09
CA LEU A 56 13.19 -2.31 -2.28
C LEU A 56 12.25 -1.15 -2.69
N ALA A 57 11.30 -1.40 -3.59
CA ALA A 57 10.33 -0.39 -4.01
C ALA A 57 9.44 0.08 -2.83
N ILE A 58 8.97 -0.85 -2.01
CA ILE A 58 8.16 -0.53 -0.81
C ILE A 58 9.02 0.22 0.22
N ALA A 59 10.25 -0.24 0.49
CA ALA A 59 11.15 0.41 1.44
C ALA A 59 11.46 1.85 1.02
N LEU A 60 11.69 2.10 -0.27
CA LEU A 60 11.90 3.45 -0.81
C LEU A 60 10.63 4.30 -0.72
N GLY A 61 9.45 3.73 -0.98
CA GLY A 61 8.17 4.43 -0.84
C GLY A 61 7.92 4.89 0.60
N VAL A 62 8.12 4.00 1.57
CA VAL A 62 7.99 4.31 3.00
C VAL A 62 9.03 5.35 3.42
N LEU A 63 10.31 5.16 3.04
CA LEU A 63 11.37 6.11 3.40
C LEU A 63 11.16 7.48 2.76
N TYR A 64 10.65 7.55 1.53
CA TYR A 64 10.34 8.80 0.85
C TYR A 64 9.20 9.55 1.56
N PHE A 65 8.10 8.85 1.89
CA PHE A 65 6.94 9.42 2.57
C PHE A 65 7.27 9.93 3.98
N PHE A 66 8.07 9.17 4.75
CA PHE A 66 8.49 9.60 6.09
C PHE A 66 9.61 10.64 6.03
N GLY A 67 10.55 10.53 5.10
CA GLY A 67 11.69 11.43 4.96
C GLY A 67 11.32 12.84 4.48
N SER A 68 10.30 12.98 3.64
CA SER A 68 9.83 14.29 3.17
C SER A 68 9.23 15.15 4.29
N ASN A 69 8.82 14.55 5.40
CA ASN A 69 8.25 15.26 6.55
C ASN A 69 9.31 15.81 7.53
N LEU A 70 10.57 15.35 7.44
CA LEU A 70 11.64 15.79 8.36
C LEU A 70 12.52 16.92 7.81
N VAL A 71 12.37 17.28 6.53
CA VAL A 71 13.11 18.37 5.87
C VAL A 71 12.17 19.51 5.45
N THR A 72 11.12 19.74 6.24
CA THR A 72 10.47 21.05 6.23
C THR A 72 11.14 21.87 7.33
N PRO A 73 12.06 22.80 7.03
CA PRO A 73 12.45 23.79 8.03
C PRO A 73 11.15 24.48 8.50
N PRO A 74 10.97 24.75 9.80
CA PRO A 74 9.82 25.52 10.24
C PRO A 74 9.86 26.82 9.46
N LEU A 75 8.91 27.01 8.54
CA LEU A 75 8.65 28.34 8.03
C LEU A 75 8.36 29.17 9.27
N ALA A 76 9.25 30.11 9.56
CA ALA A 76 9.03 31.10 10.60
C ALA A 76 7.59 31.60 10.44
N PRO A 77 6.85 31.81 11.54
CA PRO A 77 5.51 32.37 11.46
C PRO A 77 5.58 33.61 10.56
N PRO A 78 4.66 33.76 9.59
CA PRO A 78 4.69 34.89 8.67
C PRO A 78 4.81 36.14 9.53
N ALA A 79 5.86 36.92 9.28
CA ALA A 79 6.03 38.21 9.93
C ALA A 79 4.73 38.97 9.66
N GLN A 80 3.95 39.17 10.73
CA GLN A 80 2.71 39.91 10.67
C GLN A 80 3.05 41.28 10.11
N GLY A 81 2.72 41.47 8.83
CA GLY A 81 2.68 42.79 8.24
C GLY A 81 1.71 43.63 9.08
N PRO A 82 2.01 44.92 9.30
CA PRO A 82 1.18 45.76 10.13
C PRO A 82 -0.09 46.13 9.36
N ASP A 83 -1.01 45.19 9.10
CA ASP A 83 -2.32 45.46 8.50
C ASP A 83 -3.34 44.30 8.54
N GLU A 84 -3.20 43.29 9.41
CA GLU A 84 -4.28 42.30 9.60
C GLU A 84 -4.99 42.54 10.94
N ALA A 85 -6.15 43.20 10.83
CA ALA A 85 -7.20 43.15 11.85
C ALA A 85 -7.54 41.67 12.15
N PRO A 86 -7.96 41.33 13.39
CA PRO A 86 -8.30 39.96 13.75
C PRO A 86 -9.64 39.59 13.09
N GLY A 87 -9.59 39.23 11.81
CA GLY A 87 -10.64 38.49 11.15
C GLY A 87 -10.59 37.06 11.67
N THR A 88 -11.67 36.60 12.27
CA THR A 88 -11.90 35.17 12.51
C THR A 88 -11.60 34.42 11.23
N PRO A 89 -10.81 33.33 11.23
CA PRO A 89 -10.71 32.49 10.05
C PRO A 89 -12.13 32.08 9.70
N ASP A 90 -12.55 32.37 8.47
CA ASP A 90 -13.80 31.87 7.90
C ASP A 90 -13.57 30.37 7.72
N VAL A 91 -13.75 29.62 8.82
CA VAL A 91 -13.65 28.18 8.80
C VAL A 91 -14.95 27.70 8.22
N ASP A 92 -14.87 27.17 7.01
CA ASP A 92 -15.96 26.45 6.37
C ASP A 92 -16.57 25.46 7.40
N PRO A 93 -17.85 25.65 7.79
CA PRO A 93 -18.49 24.84 8.83
C PRO A 93 -18.54 23.36 8.43
N VAL A 94 -18.62 23.07 7.13
CA VAL A 94 -18.57 21.71 6.59
C VAL A 94 -17.19 21.11 6.84
N ALA A 95 -16.13 21.84 6.51
CA ALA A 95 -14.75 21.39 6.76
C ALA A 95 -14.45 21.18 8.27
N ALA A 96 -15.01 22.03 9.13
CA ALA A 96 -14.90 21.87 10.58
C ALA A 96 -15.63 20.61 11.08
N SER A 97 -16.82 20.31 10.54
CA SER A 97 -17.60 19.13 10.90
C SER A 97 -16.93 17.83 10.42
N LEU A 98 -16.39 17.81 9.20
CA LEU A 98 -15.67 16.65 8.66
C LEU A 98 -14.38 16.37 9.42
N SER A 99 -13.71 17.42 9.92
CA SER A 99 -12.49 17.27 10.72
C SER A 99 -12.74 16.75 12.14
N ALA A 100 -14.01 16.74 12.60
CA ALA A 100 -14.38 16.26 13.92
C ALA A 100 -14.57 14.74 14.00
N GLN A 101 -14.44 14.01 12.88
CA GLN A 101 -14.59 12.55 12.85
C GLN A 101 -13.54 11.84 13.72
N SER A 102 -13.96 10.75 14.36
CA SER A 102 -13.06 9.93 15.18
C SER A 102 -12.01 9.20 14.34
N THR A 103 -10.86 8.92 14.95
CA THR A 103 -9.80 8.06 14.36
C THR A 103 -9.89 6.61 14.82
N SER A 104 -10.91 6.28 15.61
CA SER A 104 -11.09 4.96 16.20
C SER A 104 -11.56 3.93 15.17
N THR A 105 -11.09 2.68 15.33
CA THR A 105 -11.56 1.53 14.52
C THR A 105 -12.58 0.68 15.29
N GLU A 106 -13.02 1.14 16.47
CA GLU A 106 -14.09 0.50 17.22
C GLU A 106 -15.44 0.72 16.52
N LEU A 107 -16.24 -0.34 16.42
CA LEU A 107 -17.52 -0.30 15.69
C LEU A 107 -18.46 0.79 16.23
N SER A 108 -18.50 0.98 17.55
CA SER A 108 -19.35 1.99 18.18
C SER A 108 -18.95 3.42 17.82
N ALA A 109 -17.66 3.68 17.59
CA ALA A 109 -17.18 5.02 17.21
C ALA A 109 -17.54 5.34 15.76
N ILE A 110 -17.46 4.34 14.87
CA ILE A 110 -17.85 4.48 13.47
C ILE A 110 -19.36 4.76 13.35
N GLU A 111 -20.18 4.08 14.16
CA GLU A 111 -21.63 4.32 14.21
C GLU A 111 -21.96 5.74 14.68
N GLU A 112 -21.19 6.26 15.63
CA GLU A 112 -21.32 7.64 16.13
C GLU A 112 -20.89 8.67 15.07
N ASP A 113 -19.76 8.47 14.39
CA ASP A 113 -19.28 9.35 13.33
C ASP A 113 -20.26 9.41 12.14
N LEU A 114 -20.83 8.27 11.76
CA LEU A 114 -21.85 8.21 10.70
C LEU A 114 -23.14 8.91 11.11
N ALA A 115 -23.56 8.79 12.37
CA ALA A 115 -24.73 9.49 12.89
C ALA A 115 -24.50 11.01 13.03
N ALA A 116 -23.25 11.42 13.24
CA ALA A 116 -22.84 12.83 13.32
C ALA A 116 -22.65 13.48 11.94
N THR A 117 -22.58 12.69 10.86
CA THR A 117 -22.47 13.22 9.49
C THR A 117 -23.80 13.86 9.08
N ASN A 118 -23.80 15.17 8.85
CA ASN A 118 -24.99 15.94 8.48
C ASN A 118 -25.25 15.89 6.98
N LEU A 119 -26.17 15.04 6.53
CA LEU A 119 -26.53 14.90 5.10
C LEU A 119 -27.56 15.94 4.65
N GLU A 120 -28.43 16.41 5.54
CA GLU A 120 -29.40 17.46 5.24
C GLU A 120 -28.76 18.78 4.77
N GLU A 121 -27.56 19.09 5.23
CA GLU A 121 -26.81 20.29 4.83
C GLU A 121 -26.28 20.18 3.39
N ILE A 122 -25.93 18.97 2.94
CA ILE A 122 -25.51 18.70 1.56
C ILE A 122 -26.68 18.88 0.60
N ASP A 123 -27.87 18.39 0.96
CA ASP A 123 -29.08 18.57 0.15
C ASP A 123 -29.40 20.08 -0.01
N ALA A 124 -29.30 20.85 1.07
CA ALA A 124 -29.53 22.30 1.03
C ALA A 124 -28.48 23.06 0.21
N GLU A 125 -27.20 22.66 0.28
CA GLU A 125 -26.14 23.24 -0.57
C GLU A 125 -26.35 22.91 -2.05
N LEU A 126 -26.80 21.68 -2.38
CA LEU A 126 -27.08 21.29 -3.75
C LEU A 126 -28.22 22.11 -4.36
N ASP A 127 -29.31 22.32 -3.61
CA ASP A 127 -30.42 23.17 -4.03
C ASP A 127 -29.95 24.63 -4.24
N ALA A 128 -29.09 25.13 -3.35
CA ALA A 128 -28.53 26.48 -3.47
C ALA A 128 -27.65 26.65 -4.71
N MET A 129 -26.81 25.65 -5.01
CA MET A 129 -25.97 25.64 -6.21
C MET A 129 -26.81 25.56 -7.50
N GLU A 130 -27.90 24.80 -7.51
CA GLU A 130 -28.79 24.73 -8.67
C GLU A 130 -29.48 26.08 -8.93
N ALA A 131 -29.92 26.77 -7.86
CA ALA A 131 -30.48 28.11 -7.96
C ALA A 131 -29.46 29.16 -8.46
N GLU A 132 -28.20 29.07 -8.01
CA GLU A 132 -27.12 29.96 -8.48
C GLU A 132 -26.80 29.70 -9.96
N LEU A 133 -26.75 28.43 -10.38
CA LEU A 133 -26.51 28.06 -11.76
C LEU A 133 -27.60 28.57 -12.70
N ASP A 134 -28.87 28.42 -12.33
CA ASP A 134 -30.02 28.93 -13.09
C ASP A 134 -29.97 30.46 -13.21
N ALA A 135 -29.64 31.16 -12.12
CA ALA A 135 -29.47 32.61 -12.14
C ALA A 135 -28.35 33.03 -13.10
N ALA A 136 -27.18 32.39 -13.01
CA ALA A 136 -26.04 32.66 -13.88
C ALA A 136 -26.36 32.41 -15.36
N LEU A 137 -27.13 31.35 -15.66
CA LEU A 137 -27.53 31.05 -17.04
C LEU A 137 -28.48 32.10 -17.62
N SER A 138 -29.41 32.59 -16.79
CA SER A 138 -30.35 33.67 -17.17
C SER A 138 -29.65 35.01 -17.41
N ASP A 139 -28.58 35.29 -16.67
CA ASP A 139 -27.77 36.49 -16.84
C ASP A 139 -26.94 36.42 -18.12
N VAL A 140 -26.35 35.26 -18.42
CA VAL A 140 -25.64 35.02 -19.69
C VAL A 140 -26.57 35.16 -20.90
N GLU A 141 -27.81 34.66 -20.81
CA GLU A 141 -28.80 34.81 -21.88
C GLU A 141 -29.15 36.29 -22.15
N ARG A 142 -29.34 37.07 -21.08
CA ARG A 142 -29.56 38.53 -21.19
C ARG A 142 -28.40 39.28 -21.81
N GLU A 143 -27.17 38.85 -21.52
CA GLU A 143 -25.97 39.47 -22.10
C GLU A 143 -25.90 39.23 -23.62
N LEU A 144 -26.27 38.02 -24.07
CA LEU A 144 -26.33 37.67 -25.49
C LEU A 144 -27.40 38.46 -26.26
N GLU A 145 -28.56 38.72 -25.65
CA GLU A 145 -29.64 39.52 -26.25
C GLU A 145 -29.29 41.02 -26.36
N ARG A 146 -28.42 41.53 -25.49
CA ARG A 146 -27.93 42.92 -25.59
C ARG A 146 -27.03 43.14 -26.80
N ASP A 147 -26.16 42.19 -27.11
CA ASP A 147 -25.21 42.34 -28.21
C ASP A 147 -25.86 42.26 -29.60
N THR A 148 -26.96 41.52 -29.76
CA THR A 148 -27.70 41.46 -31.04
C THR A 148 -28.53 42.71 -31.35
N SER A 149 -28.78 43.59 -30.37
CA SER A 149 -29.68 44.76 -30.53
C SER A 149 -28.96 46.06 -30.88
N VAL A 150 -27.62 46.07 -30.96
CA VAL A 150 -26.81 47.31 -31.11
C VAL A 150 -26.49 47.66 -32.58
N GLU A 151 -26.77 46.80 -33.56
CA GLU A 151 -26.44 47.07 -34.99
C GLU A 151 -27.52 47.80 -35.81
N GLU A 152 -28.67 48.20 -35.24
CA GLU A 152 -29.70 48.92 -36.00
C GLU A 152 -30.15 50.22 -35.29
N GLU A 153 -29.34 51.28 -35.32
CA GLU A 153 -29.87 52.66 -35.39
C GLU A 153 -28.79 53.70 -35.71
N GLY A 154 -28.91 54.30 -36.90
CA GLY A 154 -28.59 55.73 -37.09
C GLY A 154 -27.35 56.09 -37.90
N GLU A 155 -27.37 55.90 -39.23
CA GLU A 155 -26.61 56.78 -40.13
C GLU A 155 -27.15 58.23 -39.97
N PRO A 156 -26.32 59.24 -39.64
CA PRO A 156 -26.76 60.63 -39.71
C PRO A 156 -26.75 61.08 -41.18
N GLU A 157 -27.93 61.12 -41.80
CA GLU A 157 -28.13 61.77 -43.09
C GLU A 157 -27.74 63.25 -42.98
N ALA A 158 -26.84 63.67 -43.87
CA ALA A 158 -26.32 65.01 -43.97
C ALA A 158 -27.39 66.03 -44.35
N ARG A 159 -27.48 67.14 -43.61
CA ARG A 159 -27.88 68.45 -44.13
C ARG A 159 -27.17 69.60 -43.42
#